data_AF-A0A9D6XSL0-F1
#
_entry.id   AF-A0A9D6XSL0-F1
#
_cell.length_a   1.000
_cell.length_b   1.000
_cell.length_c   1.000
_cell.angle_alpha   90.00
_cell.angle_beta   90.00
_cell.angle_gamma   90.00
#
_symmetry.space_group_name_H-M   'P 1'
#
loop_
_entity.id
_entity.type
_entity.pdbx_description
1 polymer ?
#
loop_
_entity_poly.entity_id
_entity_poly.type
_entity_poly.pdbx_seq_one_letter_code
_entity_poly.pdbx_strand_id
1 'polypeptide(L)' 'MICADEVRSALESAKGVKSAKVSLEKEEAIVVYDPAVAKEDDLIQAVRNANGMHPYDARVKTTEK' A
#
# COMPACT_ATOMS: atom_id res chain seq x y z
N MET A 1 8.70 7.56 13.73
CA MET A 1 8.77 6.09 13.61
C MET A 1 7.47 5.66 12.96
N ILE A 2 7.50 5.30 11.68
CA ILE A 2 6.31 4.78 10.98
C ILE A 2 6.35 3.27 11.16
N CYS A 3 5.25 2.68 11.64
CA CYS A 3 5.10 1.24 11.80
C CYS A 3 4.42 0.62 10.58
N ALA A 4 4.67 -0.66 10.32
CA ALA A 4 4.03 -1.42 9.23
C ALA A 4 2.50 -1.29 9.27
N ASP A 5 1.95 -1.23 10.48
CA ASP A 5 0.52 -1.16 10.76
C ASP A 5 -0.10 0.20 10.39
N GLU A 6 0.64 1.30 10.56
CA GLU A 6 0.21 2.64 10.11
C GLU A 6 0.10 2.68 8.58
N VAL A 7 1.12 2.20 7.88
CA VAL A 7 1.12 2.14 6.41
C VAL A 7 0.02 1.21 5.90
N ARG A 8 -0.18 0.07 6.57
CA ARG A 8 -1.26 -0.85 6.26
C ARG A 8 -2.63 -0.19 6.43
N SER A 9 -2.89 0.48 7.55
CA SER A 9 -4.18 1.12 7.81
C SER A 9 -4.47 2.27 6.84
N ALA A 10 -3.46 3.03 6.45
CA ALA A 10 -3.58 4.07 5.43
C ALA A 10 -3.93 3.48 4.05
N LEU A 11 -3.32 2.35 3.69
CA LEU A 11 -3.62 1.64 2.45
C LEU A 11 -4.99 0.96 2.48
N GLU A 12 -5.39 0.36 3.60
CA GLU A 12 -6.73 -0.24 3.75
C GLU A 12 -7.85 0.82 3.76
N SER A 13 -7.54 2.06 4.12
CA SER A 13 -8.47 3.19 3.98
C SER A 13 -8.60 3.71 2.54
N ALA A 14 -7.71 3.30 1.62
CA ALA A 14 -7.82 3.69 0.23
C ALA A 14 -9.04 3.02 -0.43
N LYS A 15 -9.78 3.82 -1.20
CA LYS A 15 -11.06 3.39 -1.77
C LYS A 15 -10.83 2.26 -2.77
N GLY A 16 -11.47 1.10 -2.55
CA GLY A 16 -11.33 -0.08 -3.40
C GLY A 16 -10.21 -1.04 -3.00
N VAL A 17 -9.46 -0.75 -1.93
CA VAL A 17 -8.57 -1.73 -1.29
C VAL A 17 -9.41 -2.71 -0.46
N LYS A 18 -9.17 -4.01 -0.66
CA LYS A 18 -9.76 -5.09 0.15
C LYS A 18 -8.85 -5.52 1.30
N SER A 19 -7.54 -5.47 1.11
CA SER A 19 -6.56 -5.78 2.15
C SER A 19 -5.20 -5.22 1.79
N ALA A 20 -4.45 -4.76 2.79
CA ALA A 20 -3.04 -4.44 2.65
C ALA A 20 -2.20 -5.25 3.64
N LYS A 21 -1.02 -5.69 3.20
CA LYS A 21 -0.02 -6.38 3.99
C LYS A 21 1.31 -5.67 3.80
N VAL A 22 1.92 -5.23 4.89
CA VAL A 22 3.21 -4.55 4.87
C VAL A 22 4.23 -5.42 5.60
N SER A 23 5.33 -5.72 4.93
CA SER A 23 6.44 -6.51 5.46
C SER A 23 7.66 -5.60 5.58
N LEU A 24 7.91 -5.03 6.76
CA LEU A 24 9.12 -4.23 7.00
C LEU A 24 10.40 -5.07 6.91
N GLU A 25 10.31 -6.36 7.24
CA GLU A 25 11.44 -7.30 7.17
C GLU A 25 11.94 -7.53 5.74
N LYS A 26 11.06 -7.34 4.75
CA LYS A 26 11.39 -7.45 3.32
C LYS A 26 11.31 -6.12 2.57
N GLU A 27 10.93 -5.05 3.26
CA GLU A 27 10.70 -3.74 2.66
C GLU A 27 9.66 -3.80 1.51
N GLU A 28 8.70 -4.72 1.62
CA GLU A 28 7.68 -5.00 0.61
C GLU A 28 6.29 -4.68 1.14
N ALA A 29 5.44 -4.07 0.30
CA ALA A 29 4.03 -3.87 0.57
C ALA A 29 3.19 -4.60 -0.49
N ILE A 30 2.26 -5.44 -0.04
CA ILE A 30 1.31 -6.18 -0.87
C ILE A 30 -0.06 -5.58 -0.66
N VAL A 31 -0.68 -5.10 -1.74
CA VAL A 31 -2.03 -4.53 -1.69
C VAL A 31 -2.95 -5.31 -2.60
N VAL A 32 -4.07 -5.73 -2.04
CA VAL A 32 -5.17 -6.40 -2.72
C VAL A 32 -6.30 -5.39 -2.88
N TYR A 33 -6.63 -5.07 -4.11
CA TYR A 33 -7.66 -4.10 -4.46
C TYR A 33 -8.52 -4.64 -5.59
N ASP A 34 -9.65 -3.98 -5.80
CA ASP A 34 -10.57 -4.32 -6.86
C ASP A 34 -10.34 -3.40 -8.07
N PRO A 35 -9.87 -3.89 -9.23
CA PRO A 35 -9.56 -3.06 -10.39
C PRO A 35 -10.80 -2.37 -10.99
N ALA A 36 -12.02 -2.83 -10.64
CA ALA A 36 -13.26 -2.16 -11.03
C ALA A 36 -13.54 -0.89 -10.22
N VAL A 37 -12.90 -0.73 -9.05
CA VAL A 37 -13.15 0.37 -8.10
C VAL A 37 -11.91 1.23 -7.87
N ALA A 38 -10.71 0.63 -7.86
CA ALA A 38 -9.43 1.30 -7.66
C ALA A 38 -8.46 0.97 -8.80
N LYS A 39 -7.57 1.91 -9.13
CA LYS A 39 -6.50 1.70 -10.12
C LYS A 39 -5.16 1.64 -9.43
N GLU A 40 -4.17 1.06 -10.10
CA GLU A 40 -2.77 1.07 -9.62
C GLU A 40 -2.28 2.47 -9.28
N ASP A 41 -2.66 3.49 -10.04
CA ASP A 41 -2.30 4.87 -9.78
C ASP A 41 -2.84 5.38 -8.43
N ASP A 42 -4.09 5.04 -8.09
CA ASP A 42 -4.73 5.37 -6.81
C ASP A 42 -4.00 4.71 -5.63
N LEU A 43 -3.51 3.48 -5.82
CA LEU A 43 -2.74 2.77 -4.80
C LEU A 43 -1.35 3.37 -4.66
N ILE A 44 -0.69 3.70 -5.78
CA ILE A 44 0.61 4.37 -5.76
C ILE A 44 0.46 5.73 -5.07
N GLN A 45 -0.62 6.47 -5.34
CA GLN A 45 -0.97 7.72 -4.67
C GLN A 45 -1.27 7.52 -3.18
N ALA A 46 -1.99 6.46 -2.80
CA ALA A 46 -2.28 6.11 -1.43
C ALA A 46 -1.01 5.72 -0.67
N VAL A 47 -0.11 4.93 -1.27
CA VAL A 47 1.22 4.59 -0.72
C VAL A 47 2.07 5.85 -0.58
N ARG A 48 2.03 6.77 -1.57
CA ARG A 48 2.75 8.06 -1.52
C ARG A 48 2.20 8.98 -0.43
N ASN A 49 0.89 9.03 -0.24
CA ASN A 49 0.25 9.81 0.82
C ASN A 49 0.44 9.18 2.20
N ALA A 50 0.42 7.84 2.26
CA ALA A 50 0.72 7.07 3.46
C ALA A 50 2.18 7.22 3.90
N ASN A 51 3.04 7.79 3.04
CA ASN A 51 4.46 7.92 3.33
C ASN A 51 5.03 9.32 3.05
N GLY A 52 5.47 9.99 4.12
CA GLY A 52 6.77 10.65 4.10
C GLY A 52 7.89 9.61 3.97
N MET A 53 7.98 8.94 2.81
CA MET A 53 8.97 7.90 2.54
C MET A 53 10.34 8.54 2.45
N HIS A 54 11.16 8.37 3.48
CA HIS A 54 12.61 8.34 3.34
C HIS A 54 12.99 7.10 2.48
N PRO A 55 14.17 7.09 1.85
CA PRO A 55 14.49 6.53 0.53
C PRO A 55 14.65 5.01 0.48
N TYR A 56 13.73 4.25 1.08
CA TYR A 56 13.66 2.81 0.89
C TYR A 56 12.52 2.50 -0.08
N ASP A 57 12.92 2.07 -1.27
CA ASP A 57 12.12 1.77 -2.44
C ASP A 57 11.08 0.67 -2.10
N ALA A 58 9.92 1.05 -1.54
CA ALA A 58 8.87 0.08 -1.26
C ALA A 58 8.40 -0.50 -2.58
N ARG A 59 8.79 -1.74 -2.85
CA ARG A 59 8.33 -2.49 -4.00
C ARG A 59 6.90 -2.90 -3.72
N VAL A 60 5.96 -2.12 -4.26
CA VAL A 60 4.53 -2.42 -4.16
C VAL A 60 4.25 -3.58 -5.10
N LYS A 61 3.86 -4.73 -4.53
CA LYS A 61 3.31 -5.85 -5.29
C LYS A 61 1.80 -5.75 -5.30
N THR A 62 1.25 -5.37 -6.44
CA THR A 62 -0.19 -5.42 -6.70
C THR A 62 -0.58 -6.86 -6.99
N THR A 63 -1.64 -7.33 -6.32
CA THR A 63 -2.27 -8.62 -6.60
C THR A 63 -3.71 -8.36 -6.98
N GLU A 64 -4.02 -8.62 -8.25
CA GLU A 64 -5.37 -8.65 -8.78
C GLU A 64 -6.03 -9.98 -8.39
N LYS A 65 -7.32 -9.96 -8.07
CA LYS A 65 -8.10 -11.16 -7.75
C LYS A 65 -9.30 -11.29 -8.67
#